data_AF-A0A1Y2QDZ5-F1
#
_entry.id   AF-A0A1Y2QDZ5-F1
#
_cell.length_a   1.000
_cell.length_b   1.000
_cell.length_c   1.000
_cell.angle_alpha   90.00
_cell.angle_beta   90.00
_cell.angle_gamma   90.00
#
_symmetry.space_group_name_H-M   'P 1'
#
loop_
_entity.id
_entity.type
_entity.pdbx_description
1 polymer ?
#
loop_
_entity_poly.entity_id
_entity_poly.type
_entity_poly.pdbx_seq_one_letter_code
_entity_poly.pdbx_strand_id
1 'polypeptide(L)'
;MGQWTQMAQAMPAMGIPGVGGAGASPFGMPGIEQLFSQASGPAVRLDPAKLIEIQKTYLQEAVALWNQGATARPQGDRRFAGDAWASNPVAGFTAAAYLLNARTLMAMADAVDGDEKTRTRVRFAVQQWIDASAPSNFLAFNAEAQKKAIETQGESIAKGVANLLHDMKQGHVSMTDESVFEVGKNVATTEGAVVFENELFQLIEYKPLTAKVYERPFLLVPPCINKFYILDLQPENSFIRYCVEQGHRTFVVSWRNPDESLAKKTWDNYIEDAVIRAIGVTQDISGAEQINALGFCVGGTMLGTALAVLAGRGEEPVHSATFLTTLLDFRDTGILDVFIDEAFVKFREMQFADGGLMPGRDLATTFSFLRPNDLVWNYVVGNYLKGETPPPFDLLYWNSDSTNLPGPYYAWYLRNLYLENRYTRPGTTTVCGQPIDFRKVKLPVYLYGSREDHIVPIGGAYASTQLFPGKKRFVMGASGHIAGVINPASKGKRSHWTGPANRFPEKVDDWIAGATEHPGSWWTDWAAWLKPLAGKQIAAPRTYGRGKTYTAIEPAPGRYVKAKA
;
A
#
# COMPACT_ATOMS: atom_id res chain seq x y z
N MET A 1 7.46 -15.75 -43.55
CA MET A 1 7.64 -16.56 -42.32
C MET A 1 9.10 -16.94 -42.01
N GLY A 2 10.11 -16.61 -42.84
CA GLY A 2 11.52 -16.97 -42.57
C GLY A 2 12.45 -15.88 -42.04
N GLN A 3 12.06 -14.60 -42.07
CA GLN A 3 12.94 -13.48 -41.64
C GLN A 3 12.68 -12.99 -40.20
N TRP A 4 11.49 -13.24 -39.64
CA TRP A 4 11.18 -12.89 -38.25
C TRP A 4 11.76 -13.88 -37.23
N THR A 5 11.91 -15.15 -37.60
CA THR A 5 12.52 -16.19 -36.76
C THR A 5 14.02 -16.00 -36.60
N GLN A 6 14.70 -15.42 -37.61
CA GLN A 6 16.11 -15.02 -37.51
C GLN A 6 16.31 -13.76 -36.65
N MET A 7 15.36 -12.81 -36.67
CA MET A 7 15.43 -11.63 -35.82
C MET A 7 15.19 -11.96 -34.32
N ALA A 8 14.35 -12.96 -34.04
CA ALA A 8 14.13 -13.48 -32.70
C ALA A 8 15.29 -14.35 -32.17
N GLN A 9 16.09 -14.97 -33.05
CA GLN A 9 17.28 -15.75 -32.67
C GLN A 9 18.58 -14.90 -32.63
N ALA A 10 18.56 -13.66 -33.14
CA ALA A 10 19.70 -12.74 -33.15
C ALA A 10 19.72 -11.73 -31.99
N MET A 11 18.81 -11.86 -31.00
CA MET A 11 18.92 -11.16 -29.72
C MET A 11 19.55 -12.10 -28.68
N PRO A 12 20.87 -12.27 -28.75
CA PRO A 12 21.73 -11.53 -27.82
C PRO A 12 22.95 -10.91 -28.53
N ALA A 13 23.43 -9.77 -28.00
CA ALA A 13 24.65 -9.04 -28.37
C ALA A 13 24.57 -7.92 -29.44
N MET A 14 23.55 -7.06 -29.40
CA MET A 14 23.78 -5.65 -29.76
C MET A 14 24.08 -4.84 -28.49
N GLY A 15 25.35 -4.88 -28.10
CA GLY A 15 25.92 -3.91 -27.18
C GLY A 15 25.87 -2.52 -27.83
N ILE A 16 25.42 -1.54 -27.06
CA ILE A 16 25.55 -0.12 -27.40
C ILE A 16 27.05 0.16 -27.65
N PRO A 17 27.44 0.70 -28.82
CA PRO A 17 28.81 1.13 -29.04
C PRO A 17 29.11 2.29 -28.08
N GLY A 18 29.86 2.01 -27.01
CA GLY A 18 30.16 2.96 -25.94
C GLY A 18 30.04 2.40 -24.52
N VAL A 19 29.42 1.22 -24.34
CA VAL A 19 29.35 0.54 -23.03
C VAL A 19 30.32 -0.64 -23.03
N GLY A 20 31.61 -0.32 -23.17
CA GLY A 20 32.71 -1.28 -23.10
C GLY A 20 33.63 -0.94 -21.94
N GLY A 21 33.24 -1.36 -20.72
CA GLY A 21 34.07 -1.23 -19.52
C GLY A 21 33.26 -0.86 -18.28
N ALA A 22 33.32 -1.72 -17.27
CA ALA A 22 32.67 -1.64 -15.95
C ALA A 22 31.17 -1.97 -15.92
N GLY A 23 30.87 -3.23 -15.63
CA GLY A 23 29.57 -3.64 -15.11
C GLY A 23 29.35 -3.04 -13.72
N ALA A 24 28.34 -2.17 -13.62
CA ALA A 24 27.53 -1.88 -12.44
C ALA A 24 26.55 -0.80 -12.87
N SER A 25 25.25 -1.09 -12.87
CA SER A 25 24.27 -0.02 -12.75
C SER A 25 24.57 0.70 -11.42
N PRO A 26 24.62 2.04 -11.35
CA PRO A 26 24.95 2.74 -10.09
C PRO A 26 23.90 2.52 -8.99
N PHE A 27 22.74 1.93 -9.35
CA PHE A 27 21.71 1.44 -8.45
C PHE A 27 21.80 -0.09 -8.30
N GLY A 28 22.95 -0.59 -7.86
CA GLY A 28 23.17 -2.02 -7.63
C GLY A 28 22.07 -2.60 -6.73
N MET A 29 21.14 -3.34 -7.35
CA MET A 29 20.03 -4.02 -6.68
C MET A 29 20.19 -5.52 -6.87
N PRO A 30 20.91 -6.22 -5.98
CA PRO A 30 21.02 -7.68 -6.02
C PRO A 30 19.64 -8.26 -5.68
N GLY A 31 18.92 -8.73 -6.71
CA GLY A 31 17.60 -9.33 -6.57
C GLY A 31 16.74 -9.18 -7.84
N ILE A 32 16.87 -8.05 -8.54
CA ILE A 32 16.11 -7.78 -9.77
C ILE A 32 16.61 -8.65 -10.94
N GLU A 33 17.92 -8.82 -11.08
CA GLU A 33 18.50 -9.73 -12.08
C GLU A 33 18.05 -11.19 -11.87
N GLN A 34 17.90 -11.64 -10.62
CA GLN A 34 17.38 -12.97 -10.29
C GLN A 34 15.87 -13.10 -10.53
N LEU A 35 15.10 -12.04 -10.27
CA LEU A 35 13.67 -11.93 -10.57
C LEU A 35 13.39 -11.98 -12.08
N PHE A 36 14.24 -11.36 -12.91
CA PHE A 36 14.15 -11.46 -14.37
C PHE A 36 14.75 -12.75 -14.92
N SER A 37 15.80 -13.32 -14.31
CA SER A 37 16.40 -14.59 -14.77
C SER A 37 15.52 -15.81 -14.51
N GLN A 38 14.60 -15.73 -13.53
CA GLN A 38 13.56 -16.76 -13.30
C GLN A 38 12.28 -16.52 -14.13
N ALA A 39 12.25 -15.49 -14.98
CA ALA A 39 11.13 -15.21 -15.88
C ALA A 39 11.20 -15.94 -17.23
N SER A 40 11.82 -17.12 -17.29
CA SER A 40 11.61 -18.07 -18.39
C SER A 40 10.26 -18.79 -18.20
N GLY A 41 9.18 -17.99 -18.28
CA GLY A 41 7.82 -18.49 -18.41
C GLY A 41 7.62 -19.25 -19.73
N PRO A 42 6.47 -19.94 -19.89
CA PRO A 42 6.14 -20.60 -21.15
C PRO A 42 6.24 -19.62 -22.32
N ALA A 43 6.67 -20.11 -23.49
CA ALA A 43 6.81 -19.30 -24.68
C ALA A 43 5.55 -18.49 -24.95
N VAL A 44 5.65 -17.16 -24.80
CA VAL A 44 4.54 -16.22 -24.99
C VAL A 44 4.07 -16.33 -26.44
N ARG A 45 2.85 -16.83 -26.62
CA ARG A 45 2.17 -16.87 -27.92
C ARG A 45 1.24 -15.67 -27.99
N LEU A 46 1.13 -15.08 -29.16
CA LEU A 46 0.28 -13.93 -29.42
C LEU A 46 -0.75 -14.36 -30.45
N ASP A 47 -2.01 -13.98 -30.22
CA ASP A 47 -3.09 -14.23 -31.16
C ASP A 47 -2.75 -13.58 -32.54
N PRO A 48 -2.57 -14.39 -33.61
CA PRO A 48 -2.17 -13.87 -34.91
C PRO A 48 -3.16 -12.86 -35.51
N ALA A 49 -4.46 -13.01 -35.23
CA ALA A 49 -5.48 -12.10 -35.75
C ALA A 49 -5.40 -10.73 -35.06
N LYS A 50 -5.27 -10.73 -33.73
CA LYS A 50 -5.06 -9.49 -32.94
C LYS A 50 -3.75 -8.81 -33.33
N LEU A 51 -2.69 -9.58 -33.59
CA LEU A 51 -1.41 -9.00 -34.02
C LEU A 51 -1.51 -8.25 -35.35
N ILE A 52 -2.24 -8.81 -36.33
CA ILE A 52 -2.47 -8.13 -37.62
C ILE A 52 -3.23 -6.82 -37.39
N GLU A 53 -4.25 -6.83 -36.53
CA GLU A 53 -5.02 -5.63 -36.18
C GLU A 53 -4.14 -4.57 -35.51
N ILE A 54 -3.36 -4.96 -34.50
CA ILE A 54 -2.41 -4.07 -33.79
C ILE A 54 -1.40 -3.47 -34.77
N GLN A 55 -0.84 -4.28 -35.68
CA GLN A 55 0.11 -3.80 -36.71
C GLN A 55 -0.55 -2.80 -37.66
N LYS A 56 -1.77 -3.07 -38.10
CA LYS A 56 -2.51 -2.16 -38.98
C LYS A 56 -2.76 -0.81 -38.30
N THR A 57 -3.23 -0.82 -37.05
CA THR A 57 -3.47 0.39 -36.26
C THR A 57 -2.17 1.16 -36.03
N TYR A 58 -1.08 0.47 -35.66
CA TYR A 58 0.24 1.08 -35.48
C TYR A 58 0.72 1.77 -36.75
N LEU A 59 0.64 1.12 -37.91
CA LEU A 59 1.05 1.71 -39.19
C LEU A 59 0.23 2.95 -39.54
N GLN A 60 -1.08 2.91 -39.32
CA GLN A 60 -1.96 4.07 -39.56
C GLN A 60 -1.60 5.24 -38.66
N GLU A 61 -1.43 5.01 -37.36
CA GLU A 61 -1.06 6.05 -36.39
C GLU A 61 0.38 6.55 -36.61
N ALA A 62 1.31 5.69 -36.99
CA ALA A 62 2.70 6.06 -37.28
C ALA A 62 2.79 6.97 -38.51
N VAL A 63 2.03 6.67 -39.58
CA VAL A 63 1.92 7.55 -40.75
C VAL A 63 1.29 8.89 -40.37
N ALA A 64 0.22 8.88 -39.57
CA ALA A 64 -0.41 10.11 -39.09
C ALA A 64 0.57 10.97 -38.26
N LEU A 65 1.33 10.35 -37.38
CA LEU A 65 2.35 11.01 -36.57
C LEU A 65 3.49 11.58 -37.44
N TRP A 66 3.97 10.81 -38.42
CA TRP A 66 4.99 11.26 -39.37
C TRP A 66 4.52 12.48 -40.16
N ASN A 67 3.26 12.48 -40.61
CA ASN A 67 2.67 13.61 -41.32
C ASN A 67 2.50 14.86 -40.45
N GLN A 68 2.34 14.71 -39.14
CA GLN A 68 2.33 15.85 -38.20
C GLN A 68 3.74 16.43 -38.02
N GLY A 69 4.79 15.59 -38.07
CA GLY A 69 6.18 16.04 -37.98
C GLY A 69 6.43 16.99 -36.80
N ALA A 70 6.88 18.21 -37.11
CA ALA A 70 7.20 19.25 -36.12
C ALA A 70 5.98 19.79 -35.33
N THR A 71 4.74 19.53 -35.78
CA THR A 71 3.52 19.94 -35.07
C THR A 71 2.94 18.85 -34.19
N ALA A 72 3.56 17.66 -34.14
CA ALA A 72 3.12 16.57 -33.29
C ALA A 72 3.13 16.99 -31.83
N ARG A 73 2.03 16.70 -31.11
CA ARG A 73 1.91 16.97 -29.67
C ARG A 73 1.65 15.68 -28.91
N PRO A 74 2.38 15.43 -27.81
CA PRO A 74 2.04 14.33 -26.92
C PRO A 74 0.67 14.59 -26.29
N GLN A 75 -0.17 13.56 -26.19
CA GLN A 75 -1.51 13.64 -25.62
C GLN A 75 -1.74 12.53 -24.61
N GLY A 76 -2.53 12.82 -23.57
CA GLY A 76 -3.01 11.81 -22.63
C GLY A 76 -2.04 11.40 -21.52
N ASP A 77 -0.84 12.00 -21.45
CA ASP A 77 0.16 11.70 -20.42
C ASP A 77 0.69 12.98 -19.77
N ARG A 78 0.60 13.05 -18.44
CA ARG A 78 0.98 14.22 -17.63
C ARG A 78 2.48 14.50 -17.67
N ARG A 79 3.33 13.50 -17.94
CA ARG A 79 4.80 13.67 -18.02
C ARG A 79 5.22 14.64 -19.12
N PHE A 80 4.38 14.81 -20.14
CA PHE A 80 4.63 15.65 -21.30
C PHE A 80 3.70 16.88 -21.37
N ALA A 81 3.07 17.25 -20.24
CA ALA A 81 2.08 18.32 -20.21
C ALA A 81 2.68 19.74 -20.16
N GLY A 82 3.94 19.90 -19.76
CA GLY A 82 4.55 21.22 -19.64
C GLY A 82 4.93 21.86 -20.97
N ASP A 83 4.95 23.20 -20.99
CA ASP A 83 5.13 24.00 -22.20
C ASP A 83 6.44 23.70 -22.95
N ALA A 84 7.50 23.28 -22.25
CA ALA A 84 8.78 22.96 -22.85
C ALA A 84 8.67 21.83 -23.89
N TRP A 85 7.78 20.85 -23.66
CA TRP A 85 7.50 19.75 -24.59
C TRP A 85 6.76 20.23 -25.83
N ALA A 86 5.83 21.19 -25.67
CA ALA A 86 5.08 21.76 -26.79
C ALA A 86 5.91 22.77 -27.60
N SER A 87 6.87 23.45 -26.97
CA SER A 87 7.71 24.46 -27.61
C SER A 87 8.93 23.88 -28.35
N ASN A 88 9.28 22.62 -28.11
CA ASN A 88 10.41 21.95 -28.76
C ASN A 88 9.88 20.87 -29.74
N PRO A 89 9.91 21.10 -31.06
CA PRO A 89 9.36 20.18 -32.05
C PRO A 89 9.95 18.77 -32.01
N VAL A 90 11.25 18.65 -31.72
CA VAL A 90 11.93 17.35 -31.61
C VAL A 90 11.42 16.61 -30.36
N ALA A 91 11.37 17.29 -29.22
CA ALA A 91 10.90 16.68 -27.97
C ALA A 91 9.41 16.29 -28.04
N GLY A 92 8.58 17.14 -28.64
CA GLY A 92 7.15 16.86 -28.86
C GLY A 92 6.94 15.63 -29.75
N PHE A 93 7.68 15.53 -30.86
CA PHE A 93 7.65 14.36 -31.73
C PHE A 93 8.15 13.10 -31.02
N THR A 94 9.28 13.17 -30.31
CA THR A 94 9.83 12.03 -29.55
C THR A 94 8.86 11.53 -28.48
N ALA A 95 8.22 12.43 -27.73
CA ALA A 95 7.21 12.08 -26.74
C ALA A 95 5.97 11.44 -27.38
N ALA A 96 5.48 11.99 -28.50
CA ALA A 96 4.35 11.41 -29.22
C ALA A 96 4.68 10.03 -29.82
N ALA A 97 5.89 9.85 -30.36
CA ALA A 97 6.37 8.56 -30.86
C ALA A 97 6.50 7.53 -29.72
N TYR A 98 7.03 7.93 -28.57
CA TYR A 98 7.07 7.09 -27.38
C TYR A 98 5.67 6.65 -26.96
N LEU A 99 4.70 7.58 -26.87
CA LEU A 99 3.32 7.26 -26.46
C LEU A 99 2.63 6.31 -27.44
N LEU A 100 2.87 6.45 -28.74
CA LEU A 100 2.40 5.50 -29.74
C LEU A 100 2.96 4.09 -29.49
N ASN A 101 4.29 3.98 -29.36
CA ASN A 101 4.95 2.71 -29.10
C ASN A 101 4.50 2.08 -27.77
N ALA A 102 4.32 2.89 -26.73
CA ALA A 102 3.81 2.45 -25.43
C ALA A 102 2.41 1.83 -25.55
N ARG A 103 1.47 2.52 -26.23
CA ARG A 103 0.12 1.97 -26.47
C ARG A 103 0.17 0.67 -27.26
N THR A 104 1.02 0.59 -28.29
CA THR A 104 1.16 -0.61 -29.11
C THR A 104 1.72 -1.78 -28.31
N LEU A 105 2.76 -1.57 -27.51
CA LEU A 105 3.34 -2.60 -26.66
C LEU A 105 2.35 -3.11 -25.62
N MET A 106 1.56 -2.22 -25.02
CA MET A 106 0.47 -2.62 -24.11
C MET A 106 -0.61 -3.43 -24.83
N ALA A 107 -1.00 -3.03 -26.04
CA ALA A 107 -1.94 -3.82 -26.85
C ALA A 107 -1.38 -5.21 -27.19
N MET A 108 -0.07 -5.33 -27.46
CA MET A 108 0.57 -6.63 -27.66
C MET A 108 0.59 -7.46 -26.37
N ALA A 109 0.84 -6.85 -25.22
CA ALA A 109 0.77 -7.53 -23.92
C ALA A 109 -0.65 -8.05 -23.62
N ASP A 110 -1.68 -7.28 -23.99
CA ASP A 110 -3.09 -7.68 -23.85
C ASP A 110 -3.51 -8.79 -24.84
N ALA A 111 -2.79 -8.91 -25.97
CA ALA A 111 -2.98 -9.95 -26.97
C ALA A 111 -2.24 -11.27 -26.68
N VAL A 112 -1.53 -11.35 -25.54
CA VAL A 112 -0.87 -12.58 -25.10
C VAL A 112 -1.88 -13.69 -24.82
N ASP A 113 -1.66 -14.84 -25.45
CA ASP A 113 -2.34 -16.08 -25.17
C ASP A 113 -1.81 -16.66 -23.86
N GLY A 114 -2.71 -16.90 -22.90
CA GLY A 114 -2.39 -17.41 -21.58
C GLY A 114 -3.55 -17.24 -20.62
N ASP A 115 -3.39 -17.76 -19.40
CA ASP A 115 -4.28 -17.43 -18.31
C ASP A 115 -4.13 -15.94 -17.89
N GLU A 116 -5.10 -15.46 -17.11
CA GLU A 116 -5.14 -14.05 -16.69
C GLU A 116 -3.90 -13.63 -15.89
N LYS A 117 -3.35 -14.55 -15.09
CA LYS A 117 -2.13 -14.32 -14.29
C LYS A 117 -0.91 -14.10 -15.19
N THR A 118 -0.74 -14.93 -16.22
CA THR A 118 0.32 -14.80 -17.21
C THR A 118 0.17 -13.49 -18.00
N ARG A 119 -1.03 -13.14 -18.45
CA ARG A 119 -1.28 -11.88 -19.16
C ARG A 119 -0.96 -10.68 -18.27
N THR A 120 -1.41 -10.69 -17.02
CA THR A 120 -1.13 -9.63 -16.04
C THR A 120 0.37 -9.50 -15.78
N ARG A 121 1.11 -10.63 -15.69
CA ARG A 121 2.58 -10.63 -15.54
C ARG A 121 3.28 -9.95 -16.72
N VAL A 122 2.91 -10.33 -17.94
CA VAL A 122 3.51 -9.73 -19.15
C VAL A 122 3.14 -8.26 -19.25
N ARG A 123 1.88 -7.91 -19.02
CA ARG A 123 1.39 -6.53 -19.00
C ARG A 123 2.17 -5.69 -18.01
N PHE A 124 2.39 -6.19 -16.79
CA PHE A 124 3.19 -5.50 -15.79
C PHE A 124 4.64 -5.32 -16.25
N ALA A 125 5.30 -6.37 -16.71
CA ALA A 125 6.70 -6.29 -17.18
C ALA A 125 6.86 -5.29 -18.34
N VAL A 126 5.93 -5.30 -19.30
CA VAL A 126 5.90 -4.35 -20.41
C VAL A 126 5.67 -2.93 -19.91
N GLN A 127 4.73 -2.72 -18.98
CA GLN A 127 4.49 -1.42 -18.35
C GLN A 127 5.74 -0.88 -17.65
N GLN A 128 6.45 -1.72 -16.88
CA GLN A 128 7.71 -1.32 -16.22
C GLN A 128 8.76 -0.87 -17.22
N TRP A 129 8.89 -1.59 -18.35
CA TRP A 129 9.84 -1.23 -19.41
C TRP A 129 9.45 0.06 -20.13
N ILE A 130 8.15 0.23 -20.44
CA ILE A 130 7.61 1.47 -21.00
C ILE A 130 7.91 2.64 -20.07
N ASP A 131 7.65 2.49 -18.77
CA ASP A 131 7.85 3.55 -17.79
C ASP A 131 9.32 3.91 -17.62
N ALA A 132 10.20 2.90 -17.58
CA ALA A 132 11.65 3.12 -17.48
C ALA A 132 12.25 3.77 -18.74
N SER A 133 11.75 3.44 -19.93
CA SER A 133 12.22 3.96 -21.21
C SER A 133 11.64 5.33 -21.59
N ALA A 134 10.83 5.94 -20.72
CA ALA A 134 10.20 7.22 -21.00
C ALA A 134 11.26 8.32 -21.28
N PRO A 135 11.11 9.10 -22.37
CA PRO A 135 12.04 10.19 -22.70
C PRO A 135 12.21 11.21 -21.58
N SER A 136 11.17 11.39 -20.75
CA SER A 136 11.20 12.25 -19.56
C SER A 136 12.27 11.83 -18.56
N ASN A 137 12.69 10.57 -18.52
CA ASN A 137 13.62 10.08 -17.49
C ASN A 137 15.10 10.38 -17.80
N PHE A 138 15.40 10.89 -19.00
CA PHE A 138 16.76 11.09 -19.47
C PHE A 138 17.02 12.56 -19.80
N LEU A 139 18.06 13.16 -19.22
CA LEU A 139 18.42 14.57 -19.45
C LEU A 139 18.56 14.90 -20.95
N ALA A 140 19.08 13.98 -21.75
CA ALA A 140 19.27 14.16 -23.20
C ALA A 140 17.96 14.35 -23.97
N PHE A 141 16.83 13.89 -23.44
CA PHE A 141 15.52 13.94 -24.10
C PHE A 141 14.47 14.74 -23.31
N ASN A 142 14.74 15.09 -22.05
CA ASN A 142 13.82 15.83 -21.21
C ASN A 142 13.90 17.34 -21.49
N ALA A 143 12.94 17.86 -22.25
CA ALA A 143 12.87 19.27 -22.64
C ALA A 143 12.74 20.22 -21.44
N GLU A 144 12.05 19.83 -20.38
CA GLU A 144 11.89 20.66 -19.17
C GLU A 144 13.19 20.75 -18.38
N ALA A 145 13.89 19.62 -18.20
CA ALA A 145 15.19 19.59 -17.51
C ALA A 145 16.25 20.37 -18.28
N GLN A 146 16.28 20.25 -19.62
CA GLN A 146 17.16 21.05 -20.48
C GLN A 146 16.86 22.54 -20.36
N LYS A 147 15.58 22.93 -20.45
CA LYS A 147 15.16 24.32 -20.27
C LYS A 147 15.60 24.85 -18.91
N LYS A 148 15.38 24.09 -17.83
CA LYS A 148 15.79 24.48 -16.47
C LYS A 148 17.30 24.60 -16.31
N ALA A 149 18.07 23.70 -16.93
CA ALA A 149 19.53 23.76 -16.93
C ALA A 149 20.04 25.04 -17.62
N ILE A 150 19.41 25.43 -18.74
CA ILE A 150 19.73 26.68 -19.44
C ILE A 150 19.36 27.90 -18.56
N GLU A 151 18.15 27.94 -18.01
CA GLU A 151 17.66 29.04 -17.17
C GLU A 151 18.49 29.24 -15.90
N THR A 152 19.01 28.15 -15.32
CA THR A 152 19.82 28.16 -14.10
C THR A 152 21.33 28.16 -14.37
N GLN A 153 21.76 28.27 -15.63
CA GLN A 153 23.17 28.22 -16.03
C GLN A 153 23.91 26.97 -15.49
N GLY A 154 23.20 25.83 -15.43
CA GLY A 154 23.73 24.54 -14.97
C GLY A 154 23.64 24.28 -13.47
N GLU A 155 23.20 25.25 -12.65
CA GLU A 155 23.06 25.07 -11.20
C GLU A 155 22.06 23.93 -10.87
N SER A 156 20.99 23.77 -11.65
CA SER A 156 20.01 22.69 -11.47
C SER A 156 20.64 21.30 -11.59
N ILE A 157 21.57 21.12 -12.54
CA ILE A 157 22.26 19.84 -12.75
C ILE A 157 23.24 19.59 -11.59
N ALA A 158 23.97 20.62 -11.17
CA ALA A 158 24.89 20.49 -10.03
C ALA A 158 24.15 20.08 -8.75
N LYS A 159 22.99 20.69 -8.47
CA LYS A 159 22.10 20.28 -7.38
C LYS A 159 21.60 18.85 -7.55
N GLY A 160 21.15 18.49 -8.76
CA GLY A 160 20.67 17.14 -9.04
C GLY A 160 21.72 16.04 -8.83
N VAL A 161 22.98 16.29 -9.21
CA VAL A 161 24.11 15.40 -8.94
C VAL A 161 24.40 15.31 -7.44
N ALA A 162 24.36 16.43 -6.71
CA ALA A 162 24.52 16.43 -5.27
C ALA A 162 23.43 15.60 -4.57
N ASN A 163 22.17 15.72 -5.02
CA ASN A 163 21.04 14.94 -4.52
C ASN A 163 21.22 13.45 -4.83
N LEU A 164 21.65 13.09 -6.04
CA LEU A 164 21.95 11.69 -6.40
C LEU A 164 23.05 11.09 -5.50
N LEU A 165 24.13 11.84 -5.27
CA LEU A 165 25.22 11.39 -4.39
C LEU A 165 24.78 11.27 -2.92
N HIS A 166 23.86 12.10 -2.46
CA HIS A 166 23.23 11.98 -1.16
C HIS A 166 22.38 10.71 -1.07
N ASP A 167 21.53 10.47 -2.06
CA ASP A 167 20.65 9.31 -2.15
C ASP A 167 21.43 7.98 -2.25
N MET A 168 22.55 7.98 -2.98
CA MET A 168 23.47 6.83 -3.04
C MET A 168 24.10 6.51 -1.67
N LYS A 169 24.35 7.52 -0.83
CA LYS A 169 24.92 7.32 0.52
C LYS A 169 23.90 6.76 1.51
N GLN A 170 22.64 7.20 1.43
CA GLN A 170 21.57 6.70 2.31
C GLN A 170 20.98 5.36 1.83
N GLY A 171 21.18 5.00 0.56
CA GLY A 171 20.80 3.70 -0.01
C GLY A 171 19.36 3.61 -0.53
N HIS A 172 18.64 4.73 -0.67
CA HIS A 172 17.32 4.82 -1.29
C HIS A 172 17.07 6.20 -1.91
N VAL A 173 16.09 6.28 -2.84
CA VAL A 173 15.67 7.52 -3.49
C VAL A 173 14.89 8.40 -2.49
N SER A 174 15.26 9.67 -2.40
CA SER A 174 14.54 10.67 -1.60
C SER A 174 13.24 11.06 -2.31
N MET A 175 12.09 10.70 -1.73
CA MET A 175 10.75 11.07 -2.23
C MET A 175 10.13 12.24 -1.46
N THR A 176 10.71 12.62 -0.33
CA THR A 176 10.34 13.78 0.49
C THR A 176 11.58 14.28 1.22
N ASP A 177 11.59 15.54 1.63
CA ASP A 177 12.54 15.99 2.64
C ASP A 177 12.18 15.32 3.99
N GLU A 178 12.99 14.37 4.43
CA GLU A 178 12.80 13.67 5.71
C GLU A 178 13.25 14.52 6.91
N SER A 179 14.12 15.51 6.70
CA SER A 179 14.69 16.34 7.77
C SER A 179 13.65 17.23 8.45
N VAL A 180 12.54 17.47 7.76
CA VAL A 180 11.43 18.29 8.27
C VAL A 180 10.47 17.51 9.16
N PHE A 181 10.53 16.17 9.21
CA PHE A 181 9.60 15.34 9.98
C PHE A 181 10.29 14.60 11.12
N GLU A 182 9.70 14.68 12.30
CA GLU A 182 10.15 13.96 13.49
C GLU A 182 8.94 13.42 14.26
N VAL A 183 8.91 12.09 14.36
CA VAL A 183 7.85 11.33 15.06
C VAL A 183 7.79 11.74 16.53
N GLY A 184 6.63 12.26 16.94
CA GLY A 184 6.35 12.81 18.26
C GLY A 184 6.61 14.31 18.41
N LYS A 185 7.11 15.01 17.38
CA LYS A 185 7.23 16.48 17.38
C LYS A 185 6.27 17.16 16.40
N ASN A 186 6.17 16.65 15.18
CA ASN A 186 5.30 17.22 14.15
C ASN A 186 4.56 16.17 13.30
N VAL A 187 4.81 14.88 13.54
CA VAL A 187 4.01 13.75 13.08
C VAL A 187 3.71 12.88 14.31
N ALA A 188 2.56 12.20 14.39
CA ALA A 188 2.17 11.40 15.56
C ALA A 188 2.08 12.21 16.86
N THR A 189 1.43 13.39 16.78
CA THR A 189 1.40 14.39 17.87
C THR A 189 0.09 14.43 18.63
N THR A 190 -0.85 13.49 18.41
CA THR A 190 -2.06 13.47 19.22
C THR A 190 -1.72 13.10 20.66
N GLU A 191 -2.11 13.94 21.61
CA GLU A 191 -1.74 13.78 23.02
C GLU A 191 -2.29 12.46 23.58
N GLY A 192 -1.43 11.69 24.24
CA GLY A 192 -1.75 10.40 24.84
C GLY A 192 -0.63 9.88 25.71
N ALA A 193 -0.79 8.66 26.22
CA ALA A 193 0.23 7.94 26.98
C ALA A 193 0.26 6.46 26.64
N VAL A 194 1.43 5.86 26.68
CA VAL A 194 1.59 4.40 26.71
C VAL A 194 1.08 3.91 28.06
N VAL A 195 0.10 3.00 28.05
CA VAL A 195 -0.58 2.47 29.26
C VAL A 195 -0.33 0.99 29.48
N PHE A 196 0.27 0.32 28.49
CA PHE A 196 0.71 -1.06 28.55
C PHE A 196 1.82 -1.27 27.52
N GLU A 197 2.72 -2.20 27.81
CA GLU A 197 3.71 -2.66 26.85
C GLU A 197 4.09 -4.11 27.11
N ASN A 198 4.47 -4.81 26.04
CA ASN A 198 5.16 -6.08 26.12
C ASN A 198 6.25 -6.14 25.04
N GLU A 199 6.77 -7.34 24.79
CA GLU A 199 7.82 -7.51 23.80
C GLU A 199 7.38 -7.22 22.35
N LEU A 200 6.08 -7.23 22.03
CA LEU A 200 5.55 -7.07 20.66
C LEU A 200 4.95 -5.69 20.39
N PHE A 201 4.37 -5.02 21.38
CA PHE A 201 3.71 -3.73 21.18
C PHE A 201 3.64 -2.86 22.43
N GLN A 202 3.40 -1.57 22.20
CA GLN A 202 2.94 -0.60 23.19
C GLN A 202 1.46 -0.28 22.93
N LEU A 203 0.64 -0.24 23.96
CA LEU A 203 -0.74 0.24 23.87
C LEU A 203 -0.79 1.71 24.28
N ILE A 204 -1.24 2.57 23.36
CA ILE A 204 -1.39 4.00 23.59
C ILE A 204 -2.85 4.30 23.89
N GLU A 205 -3.13 5.02 24.98
CA GLU A 205 -4.42 5.65 25.24
C GLU A 205 -4.33 7.14 24.93
N TYR A 206 -5.24 7.66 24.12
CA TYR A 206 -5.27 9.08 23.76
C TYR A 206 -6.12 9.90 24.70
N LYS A 207 -5.71 11.15 24.92
CA LYS A 207 -6.41 12.09 25.77
C LYS A 207 -7.78 12.43 25.18
N PRO A 208 -8.86 12.34 25.95
CA PRO A 208 -10.17 12.81 25.50
C PRO A 208 -10.13 14.30 25.13
N LEU A 209 -10.67 14.66 23.95
CA LEU A 209 -10.86 16.05 23.50
C LEU A 209 -12.29 16.56 23.73
N THR A 210 -13.12 15.77 24.40
CA THR A 210 -14.52 16.08 24.72
C THR A 210 -14.79 15.86 26.21
N ALA A 211 -15.73 16.60 26.80
CA ALA A 211 -16.10 16.46 28.21
C ALA A 211 -16.76 15.10 28.52
N LYS A 212 -17.39 14.49 27.51
CA LYS A 212 -17.99 13.16 27.58
C LYS A 212 -17.48 12.29 26.44
N VAL A 213 -17.27 11.01 26.72
CA VAL A 213 -16.90 9.99 25.76
C VAL A 213 -17.91 8.86 25.75
N TYR A 214 -17.93 8.04 24.72
CA TYR A 214 -18.73 6.82 24.69
C TYR A 214 -18.20 5.76 25.67
N GLU A 215 -19.11 5.01 26.31
CA GLU A 215 -18.74 4.02 27.33
C GLU A 215 -17.98 2.81 26.77
N ARG A 216 -18.25 2.42 25.51
CA ARG A 216 -17.44 1.39 24.84
C ARG A 216 -16.19 2.05 24.25
N PRO A 217 -14.99 1.64 24.68
CA PRO A 217 -13.75 2.18 24.13
C PRO A 217 -13.56 1.71 22.69
N PHE A 218 -12.61 2.34 22.00
CA PHE A 218 -12.31 2.08 20.61
C PHE A 218 -10.83 1.73 20.43
N LEU A 219 -10.55 0.48 20.02
CA LEU A 219 -9.19 -0.02 19.81
C LEU A 219 -8.84 -0.05 18.31
N LEU A 220 -7.71 0.55 17.94
CA LEU A 220 -7.17 0.48 16.60
C LEU A 220 -5.97 -0.48 16.56
N VAL A 221 -6.01 -1.39 15.60
CA VAL A 221 -4.99 -2.38 15.24
C VAL A 221 -4.43 -1.98 13.87
N PRO A 222 -3.45 -1.06 13.82
CA PRO A 222 -2.78 -0.65 12.58
C PRO A 222 -1.96 -1.82 11.99
N PRO A 223 -1.45 -1.71 10.75
CA PRO A 223 -0.53 -2.69 10.22
C PRO A 223 0.80 -2.69 11.00
N CYS A 224 1.44 -3.86 11.04
CA CYS A 224 2.84 -4.01 11.47
C CYS A 224 3.83 -3.88 10.30
N ILE A 225 3.33 -3.76 9.07
CA ILE A 225 4.08 -3.35 7.89
C ILE A 225 3.99 -1.82 7.81
N ASN A 226 5.15 -1.17 7.91
CA ASN A 226 5.29 0.25 8.27
C ASN A 226 4.66 0.55 9.65
N LYS A 227 4.70 1.82 10.06
CA LYS A 227 4.35 2.24 11.42
C LYS A 227 2.92 2.76 11.54
N PHE A 228 2.38 2.76 12.76
CA PHE A 228 0.98 3.11 12.99
C PHE A 228 0.61 4.55 12.63
N TYR A 229 1.58 5.46 12.63
CA TYR A 229 1.32 6.90 12.56
C TYR A 229 0.79 7.37 11.22
N ILE A 230 0.61 6.49 10.23
CA ILE A 230 -0.25 6.78 9.07
C ILE A 230 -1.68 7.14 9.48
N LEU A 231 -2.16 6.62 10.62
CA LEU A 231 -3.45 6.95 11.19
C LEU A 231 -3.40 8.22 12.09
N ASP A 232 -2.20 8.73 12.38
CA ASP A 232 -1.96 9.94 13.20
C ASP A 232 -0.81 10.76 12.61
N LEU A 233 -0.95 11.22 11.36
CA LEU A 233 0.10 11.99 10.69
C LEU A 233 0.24 13.38 11.33
N GLN A 234 -0.33 14.41 10.72
CA GLN A 234 -0.43 15.76 11.26
C GLN A 234 -1.83 15.97 11.86
N PRO A 235 -2.03 16.98 12.73
CA PRO A 235 -3.34 17.26 13.32
C PRO A 235 -4.48 17.37 12.29
N GLU A 236 -4.20 17.91 11.10
CA GLU A 236 -5.18 18.18 10.05
C GLU A 236 -5.55 16.94 9.24
N ASN A 237 -4.80 15.84 9.36
CA ASN A 237 -5.03 14.58 8.68
C ASN A 237 -4.91 13.33 9.57
N SER A 238 -4.98 13.51 10.89
CA SER A 238 -5.01 12.43 11.85
C SER A 238 -6.42 11.83 11.98
N PHE A 239 -6.55 10.55 11.63
CA PHE A 239 -7.76 9.78 11.87
C PHE A 239 -7.95 9.47 13.36
N ILE A 240 -6.87 9.21 14.09
CA ILE A 240 -6.88 8.98 15.54
C ILE A 240 -7.42 10.20 16.27
N ARG A 241 -6.92 11.40 15.95
CA ARG A 241 -7.43 12.66 16.50
C ARG A 241 -8.91 12.84 16.19
N TYR A 242 -9.32 12.56 14.94
CA TYR A 242 -10.73 12.62 14.55
C TYR A 242 -11.60 11.69 15.40
N CYS A 243 -11.16 10.45 15.69
CA CYS A 243 -11.89 9.52 16.56
C CYS A 243 -12.10 10.10 17.98
N VAL A 244 -11.04 10.71 18.53
CA VAL A 244 -11.07 11.35 19.85
C VAL A 244 -12.01 12.55 19.85
N GLU A 245 -12.00 13.37 18.80
CA GLU A 245 -12.91 14.52 18.61
C GLU A 245 -14.38 14.08 18.46
N GLN A 246 -14.63 12.89 17.89
CA GLN A 246 -15.97 12.28 17.84
C GLN A 246 -16.43 11.72 19.21
N GLY A 247 -15.59 11.80 20.25
CA GLY A 247 -15.93 11.37 21.61
C GLY A 247 -15.70 9.88 21.86
N HIS A 248 -14.86 9.21 21.08
CA HIS A 248 -14.43 7.84 21.40
C HIS A 248 -13.26 7.86 22.39
N ARG A 249 -13.27 6.94 23.36
CA ARG A 249 -12.09 6.66 24.20
C ARG A 249 -11.16 5.76 23.41
N THR A 250 -10.14 6.36 22.79
CA THR A 250 -9.36 5.72 21.74
C THR A 250 -8.05 5.11 22.25
N PHE A 251 -7.78 3.87 21.82
CA PHE A 251 -6.57 3.11 22.08
C PHE A 251 -5.94 2.66 20.77
N VAL A 252 -4.61 2.62 20.67
CA VAL A 252 -3.88 2.18 19.47
C VAL A 252 -2.76 1.22 19.84
N VAL A 253 -2.66 0.13 19.09
CA VAL A 253 -1.50 -0.79 19.13
C VAL A 253 -0.35 -0.17 18.35
N SER A 254 0.75 0.17 19.03
CA SER A 254 2.01 0.58 18.42
C SER A 254 2.98 -0.59 18.42
N TRP A 255 3.12 -1.25 17.26
CA TRP A 255 4.00 -2.39 17.08
C TRP A 255 5.47 -2.06 17.36
N ARG A 256 6.19 -2.99 17.97
CA ARG A 256 7.65 -2.95 18.05
C ARG A 256 8.23 -3.27 16.67
N ASN A 257 9.24 -2.53 16.24
CA ASN A 257 10.06 -2.94 15.11
C ASN A 257 10.92 -4.15 15.53
N PRO A 258 10.75 -5.34 14.94
CA PRO A 258 11.43 -6.55 15.38
C PRO A 258 12.95 -6.45 15.24
N ASP A 259 13.65 -6.86 16.30
CA ASP A 259 15.08 -7.13 16.30
C ASP A 259 15.33 -8.65 16.41
N GLU A 260 16.58 -9.06 16.49
CA GLU A 260 16.98 -10.48 16.54
C GLU A 260 16.32 -11.26 17.71
N SER A 261 15.94 -10.56 18.79
CA SER A 261 15.24 -11.18 19.93
C SER A 261 13.84 -11.68 19.56
N LEU A 262 13.25 -11.12 18.50
CA LEU A 262 11.92 -11.45 17.99
C LEU A 262 11.94 -12.23 16.68
N ALA A 263 13.12 -12.61 16.18
CA ALA A 263 13.30 -13.28 14.89
C ALA A 263 12.52 -14.59 14.74
N LYS A 264 12.10 -15.22 15.85
CA LYS A 264 11.32 -16.45 15.87
C LYS A 264 9.83 -16.28 16.18
N LYS A 265 9.35 -15.04 16.34
CA LYS A 265 7.93 -14.79 16.61
C LYS A 265 7.08 -15.22 15.41
N THR A 266 5.96 -15.86 15.70
CA THR A 266 5.05 -16.43 14.71
C THR A 266 3.82 -15.57 14.51
N TRP A 267 2.99 -15.94 13.52
CA TRP A 267 1.65 -15.36 13.37
C TRP A 267 0.83 -15.50 14.65
N ASP A 268 0.84 -16.68 15.27
CA ASP A 268 0.14 -16.96 16.54
C ASP A 268 0.57 -16.02 17.67
N ASN A 269 1.86 -15.67 17.79
CA ASN A 269 2.30 -14.70 18.80
C ASN A 269 1.69 -13.31 18.58
N TYR A 270 1.60 -12.85 17.32
CA TYR A 270 0.98 -11.57 17.02
C TYR A 270 -0.53 -11.58 17.29
N ILE A 271 -1.20 -12.71 17.09
CA ILE A 271 -2.63 -12.84 17.38
C ILE A 271 -2.88 -12.93 18.89
N GLU A 272 -2.22 -13.85 19.59
CA GLU A 272 -2.43 -14.11 21.02
C GLU A 272 -1.84 -13.01 21.91
N ASP A 273 -0.54 -12.78 21.77
CA ASP A 273 0.25 -11.97 22.70
C ASP A 273 0.18 -10.48 22.36
N ALA A 274 -0.35 -10.11 21.19
CA ALA A 274 -0.57 -8.72 20.81
C ALA A 274 -2.03 -8.35 20.57
N VAL A 275 -2.71 -8.85 19.53
CA VAL A 275 -4.07 -8.38 19.20
C VAL A 275 -5.09 -8.77 20.28
N ILE A 276 -5.19 -10.05 20.65
CA ILE A 276 -6.08 -10.52 21.71
C ILE A 276 -5.70 -9.88 23.04
N ARG A 277 -4.39 -9.78 23.33
CA ARG A 277 -3.90 -9.08 24.53
C ARG A 277 -4.32 -7.61 24.58
N ALA A 278 -4.24 -6.88 23.48
CA ALA A 278 -4.64 -5.48 23.39
C ALA A 278 -6.15 -5.30 23.60
N ILE A 279 -6.98 -6.21 23.07
CA ILE A 279 -8.42 -6.24 23.34
C ILE A 279 -8.67 -6.38 24.84
N GLY A 280 -8.06 -7.38 25.49
CA GLY A 280 -8.22 -7.63 26.92
C GLY A 280 -7.73 -6.46 27.79
N VAL A 281 -6.56 -5.90 27.50
CA VAL A 281 -6.04 -4.72 28.24
C VAL A 281 -6.96 -3.51 28.07
N THR A 282 -7.55 -3.31 26.88
CA THR A 282 -8.51 -2.23 26.65
C THR A 282 -9.79 -2.43 27.47
N GLN A 283 -10.29 -3.67 27.58
CA GLN A 283 -11.41 -4.00 28.47
C GLN A 283 -11.06 -3.75 29.93
N ASP A 284 -9.89 -4.19 30.39
CA ASP A 284 -9.45 -3.99 31.77
C ASP A 284 -9.38 -2.51 32.15
N ILE A 285 -8.76 -1.69 31.29
CA ILE A 285 -8.61 -0.23 31.50
C ILE A 285 -9.97 0.47 31.46
N SER A 286 -10.86 0.08 30.55
CA SER A 286 -12.17 0.71 30.40
C SER A 286 -13.21 0.24 31.42
N GLY A 287 -13.09 -0.99 31.90
CA GLY A 287 -14.15 -1.69 32.63
C GLY A 287 -15.34 -2.07 31.75
N ALA A 288 -15.25 -1.92 30.42
CA ALA A 288 -16.32 -2.28 29.50
C ALA A 288 -16.30 -3.78 29.21
N GLU A 289 -17.47 -4.42 29.21
CA GLU A 289 -17.62 -5.84 28.83
C GLU A 289 -17.27 -6.07 27.36
N GLN A 290 -17.57 -5.10 26.48
CA GLN A 290 -17.21 -5.17 25.07
C GLN A 290 -16.63 -3.85 24.58
N ILE A 291 -15.72 -3.94 23.61
CA ILE A 291 -15.09 -2.79 22.94
C ILE A 291 -15.55 -2.68 21.48
N ASN A 292 -15.34 -1.53 20.85
CA ASN A 292 -15.33 -1.45 19.40
C ASN A 292 -13.89 -1.53 18.91
N ALA A 293 -13.66 -2.18 17.77
CA ALA A 293 -12.32 -2.36 17.23
C ALA A 293 -12.23 -1.94 15.76
N LEU A 294 -11.04 -1.56 15.33
CA LEU A 294 -10.71 -1.28 13.95
C LEU A 294 -9.38 -1.91 13.60
N GLY A 295 -9.28 -2.51 12.42
CA GLY A 295 -8.01 -2.92 11.87
C GLY A 295 -7.79 -2.31 10.48
N PHE A 296 -6.53 -1.96 10.19
CA PHE A 296 -6.13 -1.35 8.92
C PHE A 296 -5.09 -2.22 8.22
N CYS A 297 -5.26 -2.46 6.91
CA CYS A 297 -4.36 -3.30 6.12
C CYS A 297 -4.16 -4.68 6.79
N VAL A 298 -2.92 -5.17 6.95
CA VAL A 298 -2.63 -6.44 7.65
C VAL A 298 -3.07 -6.43 9.12
N GLY A 299 -3.17 -5.26 9.76
CA GLY A 299 -3.77 -5.12 11.09
C GLY A 299 -5.24 -5.52 11.12
N GLY A 300 -5.97 -5.27 10.04
CA GLY A 300 -7.32 -5.78 9.83
C GLY A 300 -7.37 -7.29 9.63
N THR A 301 -6.40 -7.85 8.90
CA THR A 301 -6.29 -9.30 8.74
C THR A 301 -6.06 -9.96 10.09
N MET A 302 -5.12 -9.44 10.89
CA MET A 302 -4.84 -9.93 12.25
C MET A 302 -6.04 -9.74 13.20
N LEU A 303 -6.73 -8.60 13.15
CA LEU A 303 -7.96 -8.39 13.93
C LEU A 303 -9.04 -9.40 13.55
N GLY A 304 -9.25 -9.65 12.25
CA GLY A 304 -10.17 -10.67 11.77
C GLY A 304 -9.82 -12.03 12.35
N THR A 305 -8.55 -12.44 12.26
CA THR A 305 -8.07 -13.71 12.83
C THR A 305 -8.31 -13.79 14.32
N ALA A 306 -7.98 -12.75 15.08
CA ALA A 306 -8.23 -12.70 16.52
C ALA A 306 -9.71 -12.88 16.85
N LEU A 307 -10.61 -12.22 16.11
CA LEU A 307 -12.06 -12.38 16.29
C LEU A 307 -12.53 -13.82 16.00
N ALA A 308 -11.96 -14.48 15.00
CA ALA A 308 -12.27 -15.88 14.69
C ALA A 308 -11.73 -16.84 15.77
N VAL A 309 -10.54 -16.59 16.30
CA VAL A 309 -9.96 -17.34 17.44
C VAL A 309 -10.84 -17.19 18.68
N LEU A 310 -11.21 -15.96 19.04
CA LEU A 310 -12.07 -15.65 20.19
C LEU A 310 -13.45 -16.31 20.04
N ALA A 311 -14.07 -16.21 18.87
CA ALA A 311 -15.34 -16.89 18.59
C ALA A 311 -15.21 -18.42 18.66
N GLY A 312 -14.06 -18.98 18.27
CA GLY A 312 -13.74 -20.41 18.45
C GLY A 312 -13.66 -20.82 19.93
N ARG A 313 -13.17 -19.94 20.79
CA ARG A 313 -13.12 -20.09 22.25
C ARG A 313 -14.46 -19.82 22.96
N GLY A 314 -15.45 -19.28 22.24
CA GLY A 314 -16.74 -18.86 22.80
C GLY A 314 -16.69 -17.49 23.49
N GLU A 315 -15.70 -16.67 23.16
CA GLU A 315 -15.49 -15.33 23.71
C GLU A 315 -15.94 -14.25 22.71
N GLU A 316 -16.68 -13.24 23.16
CA GLU A 316 -17.17 -12.14 22.32
C GLU A 316 -16.83 -10.75 22.89
N PRO A 317 -15.53 -10.42 23.12
CA PRO A 317 -15.13 -9.14 23.74
C PRO A 317 -15.27 -7.91 22.83
N VAL A 318 -15.59 -8.10 21.54
CA VAL A 318 -15.72 -7.03 20.56
C VAL A 318 -17.17 -6.90 20.10
N HIS A 319 -17.75 -5.72 20.31
CA HIS A 319 -19.13 -5.40 19.96
C HIS A 319 -19.31 -5.08 18.47
N SER A 320 -18.36 -4.39 17.86
CA SER A 320 -18.33 -4.11 16.42
C SER A 320 -16.90 -3.97 15.90
N ALA A 321 -16.69 -4.27 14.62
CA ALA A 321 -15.38 -4.22 13.99
C ALA A 321 -15.40 -3.38 12.70
N THR A 322 -14.35 -2.58 12.50
CA THR A 322 -14.09 -1.85 11.25
C THR A 322 -12.85 -2.44 10.57
N PHE A 323 -12.92 -2.69 9.27
CA PHE A 323 -11.79 -3.14 8.46
C PHE A 323 -11.52 -2.12 7.35
N LEU A 324 -10.36 -1.47 7.40
CA LEU A 324 -9.94 -0.47 6.43
C LEU A 324 -8.92 -1.07 5.47
N THR A 325 -9.26 -1.11 4.18
CA THR A 325 -8.41 -1.65 3.08
C THR A 325 -7.74 -2.95 3.53
N THR A 326 -8.55 -3.94 3.89
CA THR A 326 -8.11 -5.21 4.47
C THR A 326 -8.48 -6.35 3.56
N LEU A 327 -7.55 -7.30 3.40
CA LEU A 327 -7.81 -8.60 2.80
C LEU A 327 -8.10 -9.63 3.91
N LEU A 328 -9.28 -10.24 3.87
CA LEU A 328 -9.62 -11.47 4.59
C LEU A 328 -9.87 -12.62 3.63
N ASP A 329 -10.31 -12.29 2.41
CA ASP A 329 -10.30 -13.15 1.24
C ASP A 329 -9.23 -12.62 0.27
N PHE A 330 -8.19 -13.42 0.08
CA PHE A 330 -7.02 -13.11 -0.76
C PHE A 330 -7.18 -13.65 -2.19
N ARG A 331 -8.42 -13.79 -2.70
CA ARG A 331 -8.64 -14.21 -4.10
C ARG A 331 -8.17 -13.19 -5.14
N ASP A 332 -8.13 -11.92 -4.74
CA ASP A 332 -7.68 -10.80 -5.55
C ASP A 332 -6.70 -9.97 -4.71
N THR A 333 -5.41 -10.30 -4.86
CA THR A 333 -4.30 -9.62 -4.17
C THR A 333 -3.62 -8.57 -5.07
N GLY A 334 -4.25 -8.27 -6.20
CA GLY A 334 -3.75 -7.32 -7.18
C GLY A 334 -2.44 -7.79 -7.79
N ILE A 335 -1.57 -6.82 -8.06
CA ILE A 335 -0.33 -7.06 -8.79
C ILE A 335 0.68 -7.94 -8.03
N LEU A 336 0.56 -8.06 -6.71
CA LEU A 336 1.41 -8.94 -5.92
C LEU A 336 1.25 -10.42 -6.31
N ASP A 337 0.07 -10.83 -6.77
CA ASP A 337 -0.18 -12.22 -7.19
C ASP A 337 0.79 -12.68 -8.28
N VAL A 338 1.21 -11.76 -9.16
CA VAL A 338 2.15 -12.03 -10.26
C VAL A 338 3.49 -12.58 -9.77
N PHE A 339 3.92 -12.19 -8.57
CA PHE A 339 5.22 -12.56 -8.00
C PHE A 339 5.12 -13.73 -7.02
N ILE A 340 3.90 -14.12 -6.63
CA ILE A 340 3.68 -15.13 -5.60
C ILE A 340 3.25 -16.43 -6.28
N ASP A 341 4.17 -17.39 -6.27
CA ASP A 341 3.95 -18.77 -6.67
C ASP A 341 4.57 -19.74 -5.66
N GLU A 342 4.30 -21.04 -5.84
CA GLU A 342 4.78 -22.09 -4.94
C GLU A 342 6.31 -22.11 -4.78
N ALA A 343 7.05 -21.84 -5.85
CA ALA A 343 8.50 -21.85 -5.83
C ALA A 343 9.04 -20.65 -5.03
N PHE A 344 8.48 -19.47 -5.25
CA PHE A 344 8.80 -18.27 -4.49
C PHE A 344 8.50 -18.45 -3.00
N VAL A 345 7.31 -18.97 -2.63
CA VAL A 345 6.98 -19.16 -1.22
C VAL A 345 7.88 -20.21 -0.56
N LYS A 346 8.18 -21.34 -1.23
CA LYS A 346 9.15 -22.33 -0.71
C LYS A 346 10.53 -21.72 -0.50
N PHE A 347 10.99 -20.89 -1.43
CA PHE A 347 12.26 -20.18 -1.31
C PHE A 347 12.26 -19.28 -0.07
N ARG A 348 11.20 -18.50 0.14
CA ARG A 348 11.07 -17.64 1.32
C ARG A 348 10.94 -18.43 2.62
N GLU A 349 10.29 -19.58 2.62
CA GLU A 349 10.24 -20.48 3.77
C GLU A 349 11.63 -21.02 4.12
N MET A 350 12.41 -21.47 3.14
CA MET A 350 13.79 -21.90 3.38
C MET A 350 14.65 -20.79 3.99
N GLN A 351 14.36 -19.52 3.68
CA GLN A 351 15.09 -18.38 4.23
C GLN A 351 14.63 -17.98 5.64
N PHE A 352 13.33 -18.10 5.95
CA PHE A 352 12.72 -17.39 7.08
C PHE A 352 11.89 -18.26 8.03
N ALA A 353 11.50 -19.47 7.67
CA ALA A 353 10.55 -20.27 8.45
C ALA A 353 11.12 -20.68 9.83
N ASP A 354 12.43 -20.88 9.95
CA ASP A 354 13.09 -21.29 11.20
C ASP A 354 13.69 -20.13 12.02
N GLY A 355 13.48 -18.89 11.57
CA GLY A 355 13.97 -17.67 12.21
C GLY A 355 14.53 -16.65 11.22
N GLY A 356 15.12 -15.59 11.77
CA GLY A 356 15.63 -14.45 11.01
C GLY A 356 14.62 -13.30 10.90
N LEU A 357 15.07 -12.20 10.30
CA LEU A 357 14.26 -11.01 10.07
C LEU A 357 14.14 -10.75 8.59
N MET A 358 12.91 -10.61 8.12
CA MET A 358 12.63 -10.07 6.80
C MET A 358 12.86 -8.55 6.85
N PRO A 359 13.86 -8.01 6.12
CA PRO A 359 14.22 -6.60 6.22
C PRO A 359 13.16 -5.68 5.62
N GLY A 360 12.72 -4.65 6.34
CA GLY A 360 11.65 -3.75 5.88
C GLY A 360 11.89 -3.12 4.50
N ARG A 361 13.16 -2.93 4.12
CA ARG A 361 13.54 -2.40 2.79
C ARG A 361 13.05 -3.25 1.62
N ASP A 362 12.99 -4.58 1.72
CA ASP A 362 12.57 -5.39 0.55
C ASP A 362 11.04 -5.28 0.36
N LEU A 363 10.27 -5.08 1.45
CA LEU A 363 8.84 -4.78 1.39
C LEU A 363 8.58 -3.39 0.81
N ALA A 364 9.27 -2.36 1.31
CA ALA A 364 9.13 -0.98 0.81
C ALA A 364 9.46 -0.87 -0.68
N THR A 365 10.47 -1.61 -1.13
CA THR A 365 10.84 -1.73 -2.54
C THR A 365 9.70 -2.34 -3.36
N THR A 366 9.13 -3.46 -2.89
CA THR A 366 8.00 -4.13 -3.56
C THR A 366 6.79 -3.20 -3.72
N PHE A 367 6.42 -2.45 -2.68
CA PHE A 367 5.30 -1.51 -2.74
C PHE A 367 5.56 -0.29 -3.63
N SER A 368 6.79 0.25 -3.63
CA SER A 368 7.15 1.40 -4.46
C SER A 368 7.12 1.07 -5.95
N PHE A 369 7.46 -0.17 -6.33
CA PHE A 369 7.38 -0.66 -7.71
C PHE A 369 5.94 -0.86 -8.22
N LEU A 370 4.93 -0.83 -7.35
CA LEU A 370 3.52 -0.93 -7.78
C LEU A 370 3.01 0.37 -8.44
N ARG A 371 3.73 1.50 -8.28
CA ARG A 371 3.47 2.76 -9.02
C ARG A 371 4.78 3.47 -9.42
N PRO A 372 5.52 2.95 -10.41
CA PRO A 372 6.85 3.47 -10.77
C PRO A 372 6.81 4.91 -11.25
N ASN A 373 5.81 5.29 -12.05
CA ASN A 373 5.69 6.65 -12.56
C ASN A 373 5.46 7.67 -11.43
N ASP A 374 4.51 7.40 -10.54
CA ASP A 374 4.12 8.33 -9.47
C ASP A 374 5.17 8.40 -8.34
N LEU A 375 5.80 7.27 -8.02
CA LEU A 375 6.65 7.12 -6.82
C LEU A 375 8.15 7.00 -7.11
N VAL A 376 8.58 6.75 -8.35
CA VAL A 376 10.00 6.63 -8.69
C VAL A 376 10.40 7.66 -9.75
N TRP A 377 9.80 7.61 -10.94
CA TRP A 377 10.27 8.41 -12.08
C TRP A 377 10.02 9.91 -11.92
N ASN A 378 8.88 10.31 -11.34
CA ASN A 378 8.62 11.72 -11.06
C ASN A 378 9.72 12.34 -10.15
N TYR A 379 10.18 11.59 -9.15
CA TYR A 379 11.23 12.04 -8.23
C TYR A 379 12.60 11.99 -8.87
N VAL A 380 12.93 10.95 -9.64
CA VAL A 380 14.18 10.89 -10.41
C VAL A 380 14.30 12.11 -11.33
N VAL A 381 13.21 12.48 -12.01
CA VAL A 381 13.18 13.64 -12.91
C VAL A 381 13.31 14.96 -12.15
N GLY A 382 12.47 15.20 -11.13
CA GLY A 382 12.53 16.44 -10.35
C GLY A 382 13.85 16.59 -9.59
N ASN A 383 14.20 15.56 -8.81
CA ASN A 383 15.34 15.57 -7.91
C ASN A 383 16.68 15.57 -8.64
N TYR A 384 16.87 14.64 -9.58
CA TYR A 384 18.19 14.45 -10.20
C TYR A 384 18.37 15.24 -11.51
N LEU A 385 17.31 15.43 -12.31
CA LEU A 385 17.44 16.16 -13.58
C LEU A 385 17.20 17.67 -13.43
N LYS A 386 16.29 18.07 -12.54
CA LYS A 386 15.93 19.48 -12.33
C LYS A 386 16.53 20.09 -11.05
N GLY A 387 17.18 19.29 -10.20
CA GLY A 387 17.77 19.76 -8.94
C GLY A 387 16.73 20.29 -7.95
N GLU A 388 15.48 19.82 -8.07
CA GLU A 388 14.36 20.23 -7.22
C GLU A 388 14.37 19.37 -5.95
N THR A 389 14.15 19.99 -4.79
CA THR A 389 13.92 19.24 -3.56
C THR A 389 12.47 18.74 -3.57
N PRO A 390 12.21 17.44 -3.34
CA PRO A 390 10.84 16.95 -3.26
C PRO A 390 10.09 17.67 -2.13
N PRO A 391 8.82 18.05 -2.35
CA PRO A 391 8.05 18.76 -1.32
C PRO A 391 7.95 17.91 -0.06
N PRO A 392 7.93 18.53 1.14
CA PRO A 392 7.72 17.79 2.38
C PRO A 392 6.33 17.16 2.35
N PHE A 393 6.30 15.83 2.27
CA PHE A 393 5.06 15.06 2.20
C PHE A 393 5.11 13.95 3.24
N ASP A 394 4.32 14.14 4.29
CA ASP A 394 4.20 13.26 5.45
C ASP A 394 3.92 11.80 5.08
N LEU A 395 3.12 11.56 4.03
CA LEU A 395 2.85 10.22 3.52
C LEU A 395 4.09 9.50 2.99
N LEU A 396 5.00 10.21 2.34
CA LEU A 396 6.21 9.61 1.80
C LEU A 396 7.25 9.38 2.88
N TYR A 397 7.28 10.24 3.90
CA TYR A 397 8.08 10.03 5.11
C TYR A 397 7.63 8.75 5.84
N TRP A 398 6.33 8.55 5.98
CA TRP A 398 5.79 7.30 6.51
C TRP A 398 6.17 6.07 5.67
N ASN A 399 6.16 6.22 4.34
CA ASN A 399 6.48 5.12 3.42
C ASN A 399 7.96 4.72 3.49
N SER A 400 8.88 5.68 3.68
CA SER A 400 10.31 5.37 3.86
C SER A 400 10.62 4.78 5.24
N ASP A 401 9.83 5.11 6.26
CA ASP A 401 9.97 4.60 7.63
C ASP A 401 9.44 3.16 7.80
N SER A 402 10.18 2.23 7.22
CA SER A 402 9.85 0.80 7.12
C SER A 402 10.02 0.03 8.44
N THR A 403 9.45 -1.18 8.51
CA THR A 403 9.57 -2.10 9.65
C THR A 403 10.00 -3.49 9.21
N ASN A 404 10.79 -4.17 10.03
CA ASN A 404 11.14 -5.58 9.82
C ASN A 404 9.94 -6.47 10.16
N LEU A 405 9.94 -7.70 9.65
CA LEU A 405 9.01 -8.74 10.08
C LEU A 405 9.77 -9.98 10.57
N PRO A 406 9.30 -10.66 11.63
CA PRO A 406 9.87 -11.95 12.01
C PRO A 406 9.70 -12.95 10.87
N GLY A 407 10.73 -13.75 10.62
CA GLY A 407 10.75 -14.71 9.53
C GLY A 407 9.57 -15.68 9.53
N PRO A 408 9.27 -16.38 10.65
CA PRO A 408 8.17 -17.33 10.73
C PRO A 408 6.79 -16.68 10.54
N TYR A 409 6.61 -15.46 11.07
CA TYR A 409 5.41 -14.66 10.82
C TYR A 409 5.22 -14.39 9.33
N TYR A 410 6.25 -13.90 8.65
CA TYR A 410 6.21 -13.55 7.23
C TYR A 410 5.96 -14.78 6.35
N ALA A 411 6.68 -15.88 6.59
CA ALA A 411 6.53 -17.13 5.86
C ALA A 411 5.10 -17.69 5.99
N TRP A 412 4.56 -17.69 7.22
CA TRP A 412 3.18 -18.13 7.47
C TRP A 412 2.17 -17.26 6.73
N TYR A 413 2.32 -15.93 6.80
CA TYR A 413 1.43 -14.96 6.16
C TYR A 413 1.39 -15.14 4.64
N LEU A 414 2.55 -15.30 4.01
CA LEU A 414 2.68 -15.50 2.57
C LEU A 414 2.05 -16.82 2.11
N ARG A 415 2.37 -17.94 2.78
CA ARG A 415 1.86 -19.29 2.47
C ARG A 415 0.35 -19.39 2.66
N ASN A 416 -0.13 -19.07 3.86
CA ASN A 416 -1.50 -19.38 4.24
C ASN A 416 -2.51 -18.41 3.62
N LEU A 417 -2.11 -17.16 3.36
CA LEU A 417 -3.03 -16.12 2.91
C LEU A 417 -2.83 -15.78 1.43
N TYR A 418 -1.68 -15.22 1.03
CA TYR A 418 -1.48 -14.81 -0.36
C TYR A 418 -1.50 -15.99 -1.34
N LEU A 419 -0.79 -17.08 -1.02
CA LEU A 419 -0.70 -18.21 -1.95
C LEU A 419 -1.92 -19.12 -1.85
N GLU A 420 -2.29 -19.54 -0.65
CA GLU A 420 -3.33 -20.57 -0.49
C GLU A 420 -4.71 -20.04 -0.12
N ASN A 421 -4.83 -18.77 0.28
CA ASN A 421 -6.10 -18.13 0.69
C ASN A 421 -6.95 -19.00 1.64
N ARG A 422 -6.30 -19.61 2.65
CA ARG A 422 -6.93 -20.64 3.53
C ARG A 422 -8.09 -20.10 4.36
N TYR A 423 -8.10 -18.81 4.65
CA TYR A 423 -9.12 -18.11 5.43
C TYR A 423 -10.54 -18.18 4.86
N THR A 424 -10.67 -18.38 3.54
CA THR A 424 -11.97 -18.57 2.87
C THR A 424 -12.54 -19.98 3.03
N ARG A 425 -11.72 -20.93 3.48
CA ARG A 425 -12.09 -22.34 3.64
C ARG A 425 -12.07 -22.70 5.13
N PRO A 426 -13.23 -22.68 5.80
CA PRO A 426 -13.34 -22.88 7.25
C PRO A 426 -12.59 -24.12 7.74
N GLY A 427 -11.76 -23.96 8.76
CA GLY A 427 -11.01 -25.04 9.41
C GLY A 427 -9.79 -25.56 8.63
N THR A 428 -9.45 -25.00 7.47
CA THR A 428 -8.25 -25.42 6.71
C THR A 428 -6.94 -24.85 7.27
N THR A 429 -7.02 -23.90 8.18
CA THR A 429 -5.87 -23.41 8.95
C THR A 429 -6.24 -23.23 10.41
N THR A 430 -5.25 -23.41 11.28
CA THR A 430 -5.37 -23.29 12.73
C THR A 430 -4.46 -22.17 13.18
N VAL A 431 -4.98 -21.28 14.03
CA VAL A 431 -4.21 -20.21 14.67
C VAL A 431 -4.58 -20.20 16.14
N CYS A 432 -3.57 -20.12 17.01
CA CYS A 432 -3.73 -20.10 18.47
C CYS A 432 -4.58 -21.28 18.98
N GLY A 433 -4.38 -22.46 18.37
CA GLY A 433 -5.12 -23.70 18.66
C GLY A 433 -6.57 -23.75 18.17
N GLN A 434 -7.06 -22.73 17.46
CA GLN A 434 -8.44 -22.66 16.98
C GLN A 434 -8.51 -22.79 15.44
N PRO A 435 -9.41 -23.64 14.90
CA PRO A 435 -9.68 -23.66 13.48
C PRO A 435 -10.36 -22.34 13.07
N ILE A 436 -9.80 -21.66 12.07
CA ILE A 436 -10.30 -20.36 11.65
C ILE A 436 -11.59 -20.51 10.85
N ASP A 437 -12.65 -19.83 11.31
CA ASP A 437 -13.96 -19.79 10.68
C ASP A 437 -14.67 -18.45 10.94
N PHE A 438 -14.65 -17.54 9.96
CA PHE A 438 -15.32 -16.24 10.06
C PHE A 438 -16.85 -16.33 10.16
N ARG A 439 -17.45 -17.48 9.84
CA ARG A 439 -18.90 -17.70 10.01
C ARG A 439 -19.31 -17.73 11.48
N LYS A 440 -18.35 -17.85 12.41
CA LYS A 440 -18.60 -17.74 13.85
C LYS A 440 -18.61 -16.29 14.35
N VAL A 441 -18.08 -15.34 13.57
CA VAL A 441 -17.98 -13.93 13.94
C VAL A 441 -19.27 -13.19 13.54
N LYS A 442 -20.19 -13.00 14.50
CA LYS A 442 -21.56 -12.51 14.24
C LYS A 442 -21.76 -11.01 14.46
N LEU A 443 -20.74 -10.32 14.97
CA LEU A 443 -20.80 -8.89 15.27
C LEU A 443 -21.04 -8.02 14.01
N PRO A 444 -21.57 -6.80 14.15
CA PRO A 444 -21.64 -5.84 13.06
C PRO A 444 -20.25 -5.43 12.55
N VAL A 445 -20.07 -5.47 11.22
CA VAL A 445 -18.82 -5.07 10.57
C VAL A 445 -19.00 -3.89 9.62
N TYR A 446 -18.04 -2.96 9.66
CA TYR A 446 -17.85 -1.91 8.66
C TYR A 446 -16.62 -2.26 7.82
N LEU A 447 -16.79 -2.29 6.51
CA LEU A 447 -15.78 -2.68 5.55
C LEU A 447 -15.53 -1.50 4.62
N TYR A 448 -14.26 -1.13 4.44
CA TYR A 448 -13.85 -0.03 3.58
C TYR A 448 -12.79 -0.48 2.58
N GLY A 449 -12.91 -0.06 1.32
CA GLY A 449 -11.87 -0.16 0.30
C GLY A 449 -11.75 1.14 -0.51
N SER A 450 -10.59 1.40 -1.11
CA SER A 450 -10.41 2.56 -1.99
C SER A 450 -10.48 2.13 -3.46
N ARG A 451 -11.19 2.91 -4.29
CA ARG A 451 -11.52 2.56 -5.69
C ARG A 451 -10.28 2.36 -6.57
N GLU A 452 -9.23 3.15 -6.35
CA GLU A 452 -7.98 3.12 -7.14
C GLU A 452 -6.83 2.48 -6.33
N ASP A 453 -7.17 1.64 -5.35
CA ASP A 453 -6.20 0.89 -4.55
C ASP A 453 -5.59 -0.26 -5.38
N HIS A 454 -4.26 -0.30 -5.43
CA HIS A 454 -3.50 -1.34 -6.13
C HIS A 454 -2.81 -2.31 -5.16
N ILE A 455 -2.83 -2.00 -3.86
CA ILE A 455 -2.26 -2.83 -2.79
C ILE A 455 -3.33 -3.77 -2.24
N VAL A 456 -4.51 -3.21 -1.95
CA VAL A 456 -5.71 -3.96 -1.59
C VAL A 456 -6.80 -3.59 -2.59
N PRO A 457 -6.84 -4.27 -3.75
CA PRO A 457 -7.83 -3.98 -4.78
C PRO A 457 -9.24 -4.01 -4.23
N ILE A 458 -10.12 -3.20 -4.82
CA ILE A 458 -11.50 -3.07 -4.36
C ILE A 458 -12.24 -4.43 -4.36
N GLY A 459 -11.94 -5.31 -5.31
CA GLY A 459 -12.46 -6.67 -5.38
C GLY A 459 -12.07 -7.51 -4.16
N GLY A 460 -10.79 -7.51 -3.79
CA GLY A 460 -10.27 -8.20 -2.60
C GLY A 460 -10.86 -7.65 -1.29
N ALA A 461 -10.91 -6.33 -1.13
CA ALA A 461 -11.55 -5.71 0.04
C ALA A 461 -13.05 -6.07 0.13
N TYR A 462 -13.77 -5.99 -1.00
CA TYR A 462 -15.20 -6.30 -1.08
C TYR A 462 -15.51 -7.77 -0.83
N ALA A 463 -14.65 -8.71 -1.24
CA ALA A 463 -14.83 -10.14 -1.01
C ALA A 463 -15.02 -10.49 0.48
N SER A 464 -14.47 -9.69 1.39
CA SER A 464 -14.69 -9.83 2.84
C SER A 464 -16.16 -9.72 3.26
N THR A 465 -17.02 -9.07 2.46
CA THR A 465 -18.48 -9.01 2.69
C THR A 465 -19.15 -10.39 2.66
N GLN A 466 -18.50 -11.38 2.03
CA GLN A 466 -19.03 -12.74 1.87
C GLN A 466 -18.66 -13.67 3.03
N LEU A 467 -17.71 -13.27 3.90
CA LEU A 467 -17.19 -14.12 4.98
C LEU A 467 -18.00 -14.02 6.27
N PHE A 468 -18.50 -12.81 6.59
CA PHE A 468 -19.20 -12.54 7.84
C PHE A 468 -20.72 -12.72 7.71
N PRO A 469 -21.39 -13.44 8.64
CA PRO A 469 -22.84 -13.59 8.65
C PRO A 469 -23.59 -12.41 9.28
N GLY A 470 -22.89 -11.57 10.06
CA GLY A 470 -23.47 -10.44 10.80
C GLY A 470 -23.95 -9.28 9.91
N LYS A 471 -24.44 -8.22 10.56
CA LYS A 471 -24.77 -6.96 9.88
C LYS A 471 -23.51 -6.38 9.25
N LYS A 472 -23.59 -5.99 7.98
CA LYS A 472 -22.46 -5.49 7.20
C LYS A 472 -22.76 -4.10 6.66
N ARG A 473 -21.74 -3.26 6.58
CA ARG A 473 -21.73 -2.02 5.78
C ARG A 473 -20.46 -2.00 4.96
N PHE A 474 -20.58 -1.88 3.64
CA PHE A 474 -19.42 -1.69 2.76
C PHE A 474 -19.44 -0.27 2.20
N VAL A 475 -18.29 0.39 2.22
CA VAL A 475 -18.09 1.73 1.66
C VAL A 475 -16.83 1.73 0.79
N MET A 476 -16.95 2.34 -0.38
CA MET A 476 -15.83 2.53 -1.29
C MET A 476 -15.42 4.00 -1.28
N GLY A 477 -14.18 4.32 -0.93
CA GLY A 477 -13.67 5.69 -1.04
C GLY A 477 -13.00 5.95 -2.39
N ALA A 478 -12.97 7.21 -2.83
CA ALA A 478 -12.19 7.61 -3.99
C ALA A 478 -10.67 7.53 -3.73
N SER A 479 -9.87 7.56 -4.81
CA SER A 479 -8.40 7.56 -4.79
C SER A 479 -7.76 6.21 -4.36
N GLY A 480 -6.45 6.22 -4.16
CA GLY A 480 -5.62 5.03 -3.89
C GLY A 480 -5.54 4.66 -2.40
N HIS A 481 -4.71 3.66 -2.10
CA HIS A 481 -4.58 3.02 -0.78
C HIS A 481 -4.59 4.02 0.39
N ILE A 482 -3.61 4.91 0.43
CA ILE A 482 -3.46 5.88 1.52
C ILE A 482 -4.31 7.12 1.32
N ALA A 483 -4.30 7.71 0.11
CA ALA A 483 -4.99 8.96 -0.18
C ALA A 483 -6.53 8.86 -0.13
N GLY A 484 -7.09 7.64 -0.22
CA GLY A 484 -8.50 7.34 0.00
C GLY A 484 -8.82 7.11 1.47
N VAL A 485 -8.05 6.27 2.17
CA VAL A 485 -8.24 5.98 3.61
C VAL A 485 -8.04 7.25 4.44
N ILE A 486 -6.93 7.95 4.22
CA ILE A 486 -6.58 9.19 4.91
C ILE A 486 -7.17 10.38 4.15
N ASN A 487 -8.50 10.52 4.24
CA ASN A 487 -9.24 11.64 3.66
C ASN A 487 -9.93 12.42 4.79
N PRO A 488 -9.35 13.51 5.30
CA PRO A 488 -9.89 14.18 6.48
C PRO A 488 -11.25 14.82 6.24
N ALA A 489 -12.19 14.58 7.17
CA ALA A 489 -13.55 15.12 7.08
C ALA A 489 -13.59 16.65 6.95
N SER A 490 -12.68 17.35 7.62
CA SER A 490 -12.58 18.82 7.61
C SER A 490 -12.20 19.41 6.25
N LYS A 491 -11.56 18.64 5.35
CA LYS A 491 -11.08 19.14 4.06
C LYS A 491 -12.13 19.07 2.95
N GLY A 492 -13.22 18.31 3.14
CA GLY A 492 -14.32 18.20 2.15
C GLY A 492 -13.89 17.72 0.76
N LYS A 493 -12.76 17.02 0.65
CA LYS A 493 -12.20 16.56 -0.63
C LYS A 493 -12.77 15.21 -1.05
N ARG A 494 -12.74 14.96 -2.37
CA ARG A 494 -13.09 13.70 -3.01
C ARG A 494 -14.56 13.29 -2.77
N SER A 495 -14.83 12.00 -2.86
CA SER A 495 -16.14 11.38 -2.67
C SER A 495 -15.99 9.96 -2.13
N HIS A 496 -17.12 9.37 -1.74
CA HIS A 496 -17.23 7.96 -1.37
C HIS A 496 -18.58 7.39 -1.84
N TRP A 497 -18.65 6.08 -2.00
CA TRP A 497 -19.84 5.37 -2.47
C TRP A 497 -20.41 4.46 -1.39
N THR A 498 -21.73 4.45 -1.29
CA THR A 498 -22.46 3.53 -0.43
C THR A 498 -23.44 2.72 -1.27
N GLY A 499 -23.43 1.40 -1.10
CA GLY A 499 -24.35 0.50 -1.79
C GLY A 499 -25.72 0.42 -1.14
N PRO A 500 -26.68 -0.27 -1.80
CA PRO A 500 -28.00 -0.52 -1.25
C PRO A 500 -27.91 -1.30 0.07
N ALA A 501 -28.66 -0.86 1.09
CA ALA A 501 -28.57 -1.40 2.44
C ALA A 501 -28.80 -2.91 2.48
N ASN A 502 -27.92 -3.63 3.18
CA ASN A 502 -27.99 -5.08 3.41
C ASN A 502 -28.00 -5.95 2.13
N ARG A 503 -27.51 -5.43 0.99
CA ARG A 503 -27.34 -6.21 -0.24
C ARG A 503 -25.87 -6.24 -0.62
N PHE A 504 -25.32 -7.45 -0.73
CA PHE A 504 -23.93 -7.71 -1.05
C PHE A 504 -23.86 -8.78 -2.15
N PRO A 505 -24.13 -8.42 -3.43
CA PRO A 505 -23.95 -9.35 -4.54
C PRO A 505 -22.52 -9.91 -4.54
N GLU A 506 -22.33 -11.11 -5.05
CA GLU A 506 -21.01 -11.77 -5.03
C GLU A 506 -19.95 -10.97 -5.81
N LYS A 507 -20.35 -10.40 -6.96
CA LYS A 507 -19.46 -9.59 -7.79
C LYS A 507 -19.43 -8.15 -7.31
N VAL A 508 -18.23 -7.61 -7.19
CA VAL A 508 -18.02 -6.20 -6.79
C VAL A 508 -18.61 -5.22 -7.81
N ASP A 509 -18.55 -5.53 -9.11
CA ASP A 509 -19.08 -4.67 -10.17
C ASP A 509 -20.60 -4.49 -10.07
N ASP A 510 -21.32 -5.54 -9.66
CA ASP A 510 -22.77 -5.46 -9.42
C ASP A 510 -23.09 -4.54 -8.23
N TRP A 511 -22.23 -4.54 -7.20
CA TRP A 511 -22.36 -3.61 -6.08
C TRP A 511 -22.05 -2.18 -6.50
N ILE A 512 -20.98 -1.96 -7.28
CA ILE A 512 -20.58 -0.64 -7.80
C ILE A 512 -21.69 -0.06 -8.67
N ALA A 513 -22.29 -0.86 -9.55
CA ALA A 513 -23.39 -0.43 -10.43
C ALA A 513 -24.62 0.07 -9.65
N GLY A 514 -24.85 -0.47 -8.44
CA GLY A 514 -25.93 -0.05 -7.55
C GLY A 514 -25.55 1.01 -6.52
N ALA A 515 -24.29 1.44 -6.46
CA ALA A 515 -23.80 2.33 -5.41
C ALA A 515 -24.09 3.80 -5.71
N THR A 516 -24.39 4.56 -4.66
CA THR A 516 -24.60 6.02 -4.73
C THR A 516 -23.35 6.76 -4.29
N GLU A 517 -22.89 7.71 -5.10
CA GLU A 517 -21.78 8.60 -4.76
C GLU A 517 -22.22 9.71 -3.81
N HIS A 518 -21.41 9.98 -2.81
CA HIS A 518 -21.57 11.07 -1.84
C HIS A 518 -20.31 11.94 -1.83
N PRO A 519 -20.46 13.28 -1.86
CA PRO A 519 -19.31 14.18 -1.79
C PRO A 519 -18.64 14.12 -0.41
N GLY A 520 -17.32 14.31 -0.38
CA GLY A 520 -16.53 14.41 0.85
C GLY A 520 -16.06 13.07 1.41
N SER A 521 -15.55 13.11 2.64
CA SER A 521 -14.89 11.98 3.30
C SER A 521 -15.86 10.92 3.82
N TRP A 522 -15.49 9.66 3.62
CA TRP A 522 -16.13 8.49 4.21
C TRP A 522 -16.03 8.45 5.74
N TRP A 523 -15.12 9.21 6.38
CA TRP A 523 -15.00 9.28 7.85
C TRP A 523 -16.31 9.74 8.52
N THR A 524 -17.09 10.57 7.82
CA THR A 524 -18.39 11.06 8.31
C THR A 524 -19.42 9.93 8.33
N ASP A 525 -19.44 9.11 7.29
CA ASP A 525 -20.28 7.91 7.20
C ASP A 525 -19.93 6.88 8.28
N TRP A 526 -18.63 6.59 8.43
CA TRP A 526 -18.13 5.67 9.44
C TRP A 526 -18.46 6.14 10.87
N ALA A 527 -18.26 7.43 11.18
CA ALA A 527 -18.61 7.99 12.48
C ALA A 527 -20.12 7.89 12.77
N ALA A 528 -20.97 8.12 11.76
CA ALA A 528 -22.41 7.95 11.89
C ALA A 528 -22.81 6.48 12.14
N TRP A 529 -22.12 5.52 11.52
CA TRP A 529 -22.33 4.09 11.74
C TRP A 529 -21.88 3.64 13.14
N LEU A 530 -20.72 4.12 13.61
CA LEU A 530 -20.14 3.69 14.89
C LEU A 530 -20.85 4.30 16.10
N LYS A 531 -21.36 5.53 15.98
CA LYS A 531 -22.06 6.26 17.05
C LYS A 531 -23.12 5.44 17.81
N PRO A 532 -24.11 4.80 17.16
CA PRO A 532 -25.10 3.98 17.88
C PRO A 532 -24.53 2.70 18.50
N LEU A 533 -23.37 2.23 18.04
CA LEU A 533 -22.68 1.03 18.54
C LEU A 533 -21.76 1.33 19.73
N ALA A 534 -21.49 2.61 20.02
CA ALA A 534 -20.56 3.03 21.06
C ALA A 534 -21.17 3.08 22.48
N GLY A 535 -22.48 2.93 22.61
CA GLY A 535 -23.19 2.96 23.90
C GLY A 535 -23.51 4.38 24.36
N LYS A 536 -23.86 4.56 25.65
CA LYS A 536 -24.18 5.89 26.20
C LYS A 536 -22.91 6.74 26.38
N GLN A 537 -23.10 8.05 26.45
CA GLN A 537 -22.03 8.97 26.82
C GLN A 537 -21.82 9.01 28.33
N ILE A 538 -20.57 8.88 28.76
CA ILE A 538 -20.10 8.97 30.14
C ILE A 538 -19.09 10.13 30.28
N ALA A 539 -18.80 10.57 31.49
CA ALA A 539 -17.76 11.57 31.72
C ALA A 539 -16.41 11.05 31.22
N ALA A 540 -15.64 11.90 30.54
CA ALA A 540 -14.30 11.55 30.09
C ALA A 540 -13.37 11.20 31.27
N PRO A 541 -12.53 10.17 31.15
CA PRO A 541 -11.53 9.85 32.18
C PRO A 541 -10.56 11.02 32.36
N ARG A 542 -10.18 11.31 33.60
CA ARG A 542 -9.25 12.40 33.94
C ARG A 542 -7.78 11.99 33.87
N THR A 543 -7.51 10.68 33.88
CA THR A 543 -6.18 10.09 33.91
C THR A 543 -6.11 8.95 32.90
N TYR A 544 -4.93 8.69 32.37
CA TYR A 544 -4.67 7.51 31.55
C TYR A 544 -4.64 6.23 32.40
N GLY A 545 -4.94 5.11 31.75
CA GLY A 545 -4.87 3.78 32.32
C GLY A 545 -5.91 3.54 33.42
N ARG A 546 -5.61 2.57 34.29
CA ARG A 546 -6.49 2.18 35.41
C ARG A 546 -5.70 1.56 36.55
N GLY A 547 -5.90 2.11 37.75
CA GLY A 547 -5.32 1.58 38.99
C GLY A 547 -3.79 1.62 38.98
N LYS A 548 -3.16 0.71 39.74
CA LYS A 548 -1.70 0.57 39.78
C LYS A 548 -1.16 -0.35 38.68
N THR A 549 -2.02 -1.18 38.08
CA THR A 549 -1.62 -2.18 37.07
C THR A 549 -1.34 -1.53 35.73
N TYR A 550 -2.20 -0.61 35.29
CA TYR A 550 -2.08 0.08 34.01
C TYR A 550 -1.82 1.56 34.28
N THR A 551 -0.59 1.89 34.64
CA THR A 551 -0.17 3.29 34.83
C THR A 551 0.43 3.82 33.54
N ALA A 552 0.41 5.14 33.36
CA ALA A 552 1.10 5.78 32.23
C ALA A 552 2.61 5.53 32.35
N ILE A 553 3.20 4.92 31.31
CA ILE A 553 4.61 4.55 31.23
C ILE A 553 5.42 5.71 30.66
N GLU A 554 5.01 6.21 29.49
CA GLU A 554 5.62 7.35 28.81
C GLU A 554 4.59 8.06 27.90
N PRO A 555 4.82 9.33 27.52
CA PRO A 555 3.93 10.02 26.58
C PRO A 555 3.86 9.35 25.21
N ALA A 556 2.71 9.47 24.54
CA ALA A 556 2.60 9.17 23.12
C ALA A 556 3.62 10.01 22.31
N PRO A 557 4.17 9.48 21.20
CA PRO A 557 3.74 8.25 20.51
C PRO A 557 4.48 6.98 20.99
N GLY A 558 5.17 7.04 22.14
CA GLY A 558 5.96 5.93 22.68
C GLY A 558 7.33 5.77 22.00
N ARG A 559 8.16 4.87 22.53
CA ARG A 559 9.51 4.59 22.03
C ARG A 559 9.57 3.55 20.93
N TYR A 560 8.61 2.61 20.86
CA TYR A 560 8.64 1.54 19.84
C TYR A 560 8.51 2.08 18.42
N VAL A 561 7.65 3.08 18.21
CA VAL A 561 7.48 3.72 16.90
C VAL A 561 8.73 4.50 16.44
N LYS A 562 9.62 4.87 17.36
CA LYS A 562 10.85 5.63 17.05
C LYS A 562 12.00 4.72 16.64
N ALA A 563 11.87 3.41 16.78
CA ALA A 563 12.88 2.45 16.37
C ALA A 563 13.03 2.44 14.83
N LYS A 564 14.27 2.49 14.35
CA LYS A 564 14.60 2.30 12.93
C LYS A 564 14.72 0.80 12.62
N ALA A 565 14.48 0.43 11.36
CA ALA A 565 14.61 -0.94 10.87
C ALA A 565 16.06 -1.40 10.74
#